data_AF-A0A0J5QAH5-F1
#
_entry.id   AF-A0A0J5QAH5-F1
#
_cell.length_a   1.000
_cell.length_b   1.000
_cell.length_c   1.000
_cell.angle_alpha   90.00
_cell.angle_beta   90.00
_cell.angle_gamma   90.00
#
_symmetry.space_group_name_H-M   'P 1'
#
loop_
_entity.id
_entity.type
_entity.pdbx_description
1 polymer ?
#
loop_
_entity_poly.entity_id
_entity_poly.type
_entity_poly.pdbx_seq_one_letter_code
_entity_poly.pdbx_strand_id
1 'polypeptide(L)' 'MAATAVERRGVSVAVACRTFGVSETCYRYSPLLSDENEQIADLLVGLTDTRKTWGFGLCYLHLRNVKGHPWNGNPPRK' A
#
# COMPACT_ATOMS: atom_id res chain seq x y z
N MET A 1 -3.87 13.93 -11.15
CA MET A 1 -5.00 14.16 -12.09
C MET A 1 -6.18 14.84 -11.40
N ALA A 2 -6.97 14.14 -10.57
CA ALA A 2 -8.06 14.76 -9.82
C ALA A 2 -7.55 15.82 -8.81
N ALA A 3 -6.53 15.47 -8.00
CA ALA A 3 -5.89 16.41 -7.08
C ALA A 3 -5.36 17.67 -7.80
N THR A 4 -4.71 17.47 -8.94
CA THR A 4 -4.19 18.55 -9.78
C THR A 4 -5.27 19.52 -10.25
N ALA A 5 -6.48 19.02 -10.58
CA ALA A 5 -7.59 19.87 -10.98
C ALA A 5 -8.11 20.70 -9.80
N VAL A 6 -8.24 20.09 -8.62
CA VAL A 6 -8.63 20.78 -7.39
C VAL A 6 -7.62 21.87 -7.04
N GLU A 7 -6.32 21.56 -7.05
CA GLU A 7 -5.24 22.48 -6.69
C GLU A 7 -5.04 23.62 -7.71
N ARG A 8 -5.01 23.31 -9.01
CA ARG A 8 -4.64 24.30 -10.05
C ARG A 8 -5.84 25.06 -10.62
N ARG A 9 -7.04 24.51 -10.53
CA ARG A 9 -8.26 25.10 -11.12
C ARG A 9 -9.35 25.40 -10.09
N GLY A 10 -9.14 25.07 -8.81
CA GLY A 10 -10.08 25.39 -7.73
C GLY A 10 -11.44 24.68 -7.85
N VAL A 11 -11.52 23.58 -8.61
CA VAL A 11 -12.76 22.81 -8.72
C VAL A 11 -13.01 22.01 -7.45
N SER A 12 -14.27 21.76 -7.10
CA SER A 12 -14.60 20.95 -5.92
C SER A 12 -14.16 19.49 -6.11
N VAL A 13 -13.82 18.82 -5.01
CA VAL A 13 -13.43 17.39 -5.02
C VAL A 13 -14.48 16.53 -5.70
N ALA A 14 -15.77 16.79 -5.44
CA ALA A 14 -16.87 16.06 -6.06
C ALA A 14 -16.92 16.22 -7.59
N VAL A 15 -16.65 17.42 -8.10
CA VAL A 15 -16.58 17.67 -9.55
C VAL A 15 -15.36 16.97 -10.15
N ALA A 16 -14.18 17.12 -9.55
CA ALA A 16 -12.98 16.45 -10.01
C ALA A 16 -13.16 14.92 -10.03
N CYS A 17 -13.69 14.34 -8.95
CA CYS A 17 -13.93 12.90 -8.84
C CYS A 17 -14.85 12.38 -9.94
N ARG A 18 -15.98 13.06 -10.21
CA ARG A 18 -16.89 12.69 -11.31
C ARG A 18 -16.25 12.83 -12.69
N THR A 19 -15.51 13.89 -12.94
CA THR A 19 -14.86 14.12 -14.24
C THR A 19 -13.79 13.08 -14.55
N PHE A 20 -13.03 12.65 -13.55
CA PHE A 20 -11.94 11.68 -13.72
C PHE A 20 -12.35 10.22 -13.41
N GLY A 21 -13.62 9.97 -13.06
CA GLY A 21 -14.11 8.63 -12.75
C GLY A 21 -13.48 7.99 -11.50
N VAL A 22 -13.00 8.81 -10.56
CA VAL A 22 -12.42 8.32 -9.29
C VAL A 22 -13.43 8.49 -8.16
N SER A 23 -13.45 7.55 -7.21
CA SER A 23 -14.29 7.70 -6.02
C SER A 23 -13.71 8.76 -5.09
N GLU A 24 -14.59 9.44 -4.36
CA GLU A 24 -14.21 10.39 -3.33
C GLU A 24 -13.39 9.76 -2.18
N THR A 25 -13.58 8.47 -1.92
CA THR A 25 -12.78 7.70 -0.96
C THR A 25 -11.37 7.43 -1.47
N CYS A 26 -11.22 7.09 -2.76
CA CYS A 26 -9.92 6.94 -3.41
C CYS A 26 -9.19 8.29 -3.47
N TYR A 27 -9.90 9.39 -3.75
CA TYR A 27 -9.32 10.73 -3.72
C TYR A 27 -8.74 11.10 -2.35
N ARG A 28 -9.47 10.79 -1.28
CA ARG A 28 -9.04 11.07 0.10
C ARG A 28 -8.07 10.04 0.66
N TYR A 29 -7.82 8.95 -0.05
CA TYR A 29 -6.84 7.95 0.36
C TYR A 29 -5.44 8.57 0.27
N SER A 30 -4.89 8.90 1.43
CA SER A 30 -3.47 9.23 1.53
C SER A 30 -2.73 7.91 1.75
N PRO A 31 -1.85 7.48 0.82
CA PRO A 31 -0.95 6.38 1.13
C PRO A 31 -0.14 6.77 2.35
N LEU A 32 -0.12 5.89 3.36
CA LEU A 32 0.83 6.03 4.44
C LEU A 32 2.19 5.63 3.87
N LEU A 33 3.02 6.61 3.51
CA LEU A 33 4.45 6.40 3.26
C LEU A 33 5.07 6.06 4.62
N SER A 34 4.92 4.80 4.99
CA SER A 34 5.53 4.24 6.18
C SER A 34 6.87 3.67 5.76
N ASP A 35 7.93 4.00 6.49
CA ASP A 35 9.25 3.34 6.36
C ASP A 35 9.10 1.81 6.46
N GLU A 36 8.04 1.34 7.13
CA GLU A 36 7.64 -0.06 7.17
C GLU A 36 7.34 -0.65 5.79
N ASN A 37 6.70 0.11 4.89
CA ASN A 37 6.36 -0.38 3.54
C ASN A 37 7.62 -0.58 2.69
N GLU A 38 8.62 0.30 2.81
CA GLU A 38 9.92 0.14 2.14
C GLU A 38 10.67 -1.07 2.70
N GLN A 39 10.74 -1.21 4.03
CA GLN A 39 11.35 -2.38 4.65
C GLN A 39 10.67 -3.69 4.24
N ILE A 40 9.34 -3.71 4.13
CA ILE A 40 8.59 -4.87 3.66
C ILE A 40 8.93 -5.20 2.21
N ALA A 41 9.05 -4.19 1.35
CA ALA A 41 9.43 -4.37 -0.05
C ALA A 41 10.82 -5.02 -0.16
N ASP A 42 11.81 -4.49 0.57
CA ASP A 42 13.17 -5.03 0.58
C ASP A 42 13.23 -6.47 1.09
N LEU A 43 12.50 -6.77 2.17
CA LEU A 43 12.41 -8.12 2.74
C LEU A 43 11.79 -9.12 1.77
N LEU A 44 10.73 -8.72 1.05
CA LEU A 44 10.09 -9.56 0.05
C LEU A 44 11.02 -9.82 -1.14
N VAL A 45 11.68 -8.79 -1.67
CA VAL A 45 12.63 -8.90 -2.78
C VAL A 45 13.76 -9.87 -2.41
N GLY A 46 14.39 -9.67 -1.26
CA GLY A 46 15.46 -10.54 -0.78
C GLY A 46 15.01 -12.00 -0.57
N LEU A 47 13.77 -12.21 -0.09
CA LEU A 47 13.22 -13.58 0.04
C LEU A 47 12.94 -14.23 -1.31
N THR A 48 12.42 -13.48 -2.28
CA THR A 48 12.18 -14.02 -3.62
C THR A 48 13.48 -14.34 -4.36
N ASP A 49 14.54 -13.57 -4.15
CA ASP A 49 15.85 -13.82 -4.74
C ASP A 49 16.54 -15.05 -4.12
N THR A 50 16.45 -15.19 -2.80
CA THR A 50 17.07 -16.31 -2.07
C THR A 50 16.27 -17.61 -2.19
N ARG A 51 14.95 -17.53 -2.33
CA ARG A 51 14.04 -18.67 -2.41
C ARG A 51 13.25 -18.64 -3.73
N LYS A 52 13.95 -18.83 -4.84
CA LYS A 52 13.38 -18.75 -6.22
C LYS A 52 12.23 -19.73 -6.50
N THR A 53 12.07 -20.78 -5.69
CA THR A 53 10.95 -21.73 -5.78
C THR A 53 9.72 -21.30 -4.99
N TRP A 54 9.84 -20.27 -4.16
CA TRP A 54 8.75 -19.75 -3.35
C TRP A 54 8.00 -18.67 -4.13
N GLY A 55 6.70 -18.88 -4.34
CA GLY A 55 5.82 -17.82 -4.80
C GLY A 55 5.60 -16.77 -3.72
N PHE A 56 5.06 -15.61 -4.12
CA PHE A 56 4.77 -14.47 -3.23
C PHE A 56 4.05 -14.87 -1.94
N GLY A 57 3.05 -15.75 -2.02
CA GLY A 57 2.28 -16.19 -0.85
C GLY A 57 3.13 -16.87 0.23
N LEU A 58 4.14 -17.65 -0.17
CA LEU A 58 5.05 -18.31 0.77
C LEU A 58 6.02 -17.31 1.40
N CYS A 59 6.55 -16.36 0.62
CA CYS A 59 7.38 -15.27 1.14
C CYS A 59 6.61 -14.42 2.15
N TYR A 60 5.37 -14.05 1.84
CA TYR A 60 4.48 -13.31 2.74
C TYR A 60 4.22 -14.07 4.05
N LEU A 61 3.81 -15.34 3.96
CA LEU A 61 3.53 -16.16 5.15
C LEU A 61 4.78 -16.35 6.03
N HIS A 62 5.96 -16.44 5.42
CA HIS A 62 7.21 -16.55 6.16
C HIS A 62 7.53 -15.26 6.94
N LEU A 63 7.38 -14.09 6.29
CA LEU A 63 7.58 -12.81 6.97
C LEU A 63 6.60 -12.61 8.14
N ARG A 64 5.34 -12.97 7.93
CA ARG A 64 4.30 -12.82 8.94
C ARG A 64 4.43 -13.81 10.10
N ASN A 65 4.64 -15.10 9.81
CA ASN A 65 4.53 -16.16 10.82
C ASN A 65 5.87 -16.55 11.44
N VAL A 66 6.98 -16.40 10.70
CA VAL A 66 8.32 -16.79 11.19
C VAL A 66 9.12 -15.59 11.64
N LYS A 67 9.15 -14.52 10.84
CA LYS A 67 9.84 -13.27 11.21
C LYS A 67 9.00 -12.36 12.10
N GLY A 68 7.69 -12.60 12.17
CA GLY A 68 6.79 -11.89 13.09
C GLY A 68 6.49 -10.46 12.68
N HIS A 69 6.62 -10.10 11.39
CA HIS A 69 6.25 -8.76 10.92
C HIS A 69 4.71 -8.60 10.91
N PRO A 70 4.14 -7.73 11.77
CA PRO A 70 2.70 -7.53 11.84
C PRO A 70 2.25 -6.65 10.67
N TRP A 71 1.85 -7.24 9.55
CA TRP A 71 1.31 -6.47 8.43
C TRP A 71 -0.05 -5.85 8.78
N ASN A 72 -0.29 -4.64 8.26
CA ASN A 72 -1.53 -3.88 8.41
C ASN A 72 -1.98 -3.74 9.87
N GLY A 73 -1.16 -3.14 10.73
CA GLY A 73 -1.59 -2.60 12.04
C GLY A 73 -2.34 -3.56 12.97
N ASN A 74 -2.29 -4.87 12.71
CA ASN A 74 -3.04 -5.85 13.47
C ASN A 74 -2.12 -6.33 14.59
N PRO A 75 -2.38 -5.97 15.86
CA PRO A 75 -1.56 -6.44 16.96
C PRO A 75 -1.60 -7.97 17.01
N PRO A 76 -0.56 -8.63 17.55
CA PRO A 76 -0.54 -10.07 17.66
C PRO A 76 -1.80 -10.55 18.38
N ARG A 77 -2.51 -11.50 17.74
CA ARG A 77 -3.62 -12.20 18.41
C ARG A 77 -3.00 -12.96 19.58
N LYS A 78 -3.26 -12.48 20.80
CA LYS A 78 -3.05 -13.25 22.02
C LYS A 78 -4.00 -14.44 22.04
#